data_AF-A0A0V0TGW5-F1
#
_entry.id   AF-A0A0V0TGW5-F1
#
_cell.length_a   1.000
_cell.length_b   1.000
_cell.length_c   1.000
_cell.angle_alpha   90.00
_cell.angle_beta   90.00
_cell.angle_gamma   90.00
#
_symmetry.space_group_name_H-M   'P 1'
#
loop_
_entity.id
_entity.type
_entity.pdbx_description
1 polymer ?
#
loop_
_entity_poly.entity_id
_entity_poly.type
_entity_poly.pdbx_seq_one_letter_code
_entity_poly.pdbx_strand_id
1 'polypeptide(L)'
;MSEPGKTRVFPKPPERRVISPNDMHLWLDSQAYVDYMRFVRELNCSVKGLLMSDCPPANENVKGILEVMKILHSWIDEIPLAPETARFGNKAFRIWHSRLEENAESLIRQHILKKTILVNELKPYLTNSFGNGTRIDYGTGHEVSFLMFLLCLWKVGYFDDTSTAVLVLRIFDAYIKLCRRLQMTYKLEPAGSHGAWCLDDYQFCPFLFGSSQLIGNSDFLPRSLCEPDIIRRYADDYMFMNCILHITNVLDFFFFCL
;
A
#
# COMPACT_ATOMS: atom_id res chain seq x y z
N MET A 1 -9.02 28.03 -20.74
CA MET A 1 -10.12 28.37 -19.82
C MET A 1 -10.60 27.09 -19.18
N SER A 2 -10.03 26.73 -18.04
CA SER A 2 -10.40 25.57 -17.24
C SER A 2 -11.67 25.90 -16.44
N GLU A 3 -12.70 25.06 -16.54
CA GLU A 3 -13.90 25.23 -15.73
C GLU A 3 -13.56 25.10 -14.23
N PRO A 4 -13.99 26.06 -13.39
CA PRO A 4 -13.82 25.97 -11.95
C PRO A 4 -14.92 25.08 -11.33
N GLY A 5 -14.51 24.15 -10.46
CA GLY A 5 -15.31 23.77 -9.30
C GLY A 5 -16.56 22.88 -9.51
N LYS A 6 -16.44 21.73 -10.17
CA LYS A 6 -17.35 20.61 -9.84
C LYS A 6 -16.77 19.87 -8.65
N THR A 7 -17.20 20.23 -7.45
CA THR A 7 -16.96 19.44 -6.23
C THR A 7 -17.57 18.05 -6.48
N ARG A 8 -16.74 17.06 -6.81
CA ARG A 8 -17.18 15.68 -7.00
C ARG A 8 -17.57 15.13 -5.63
N VAL A 9 -18.87 15.15 -5.33
CA VAL A 9 -19.44 14.60 -4.09
C VAL A 9 -19.64 13.10 -4.29
N PHE A 10 -19.23 12.29 -3.31
CA PHE A 10 -19.49 10.85 -3.27
C PHE A 10 -20.78 10.61 -2.46
N PRO A 11 -21.94 10.34 -3.09
CA PRO A 11 -23.22 10.37 -2.39
C PRO A 11 -23.55 9.08 -1.62
N LYS A 12 -22.81 7.99 -1.83
CA LYS A 12 -23.02 6.69 -1.19
C LYS A 12 -21.68 6.02 -0.87
N PRO A 13 -21.58 5.24 0.22
CA PRO A 13 -20.37 4.47 0.51
C PRO A 13 -20.08 3.48 -0.63
N PRO A 14 -18.81 3.13 -0.87
CA PRO A 14 -18.43 2.18 -1.90
C PRO A 14 -19.02 0.79 -1.62
N GLU A 15 -19.57 0.18 -2.67
CA GLU A 15 -20.18 -1.15 -2.63
C GLU A 15 -19.40 -2.12 -3.53
N ARG A 16 -19.37 -3.41 -3.17
CA ARG A 16 -18.77 -4.43 -4.02
C ARG A 16 -19.60 -4.60 -5.30
N ARG A 17 -18.98 -4.37 -6.46
CA ARG A 17 -19.63 -4.48 -7.79
C ARG A 17 -19.16 -5.67 -8.61
N VAL A 18 -17.94 -6.17 -8.36
CA VAL A 18 -17.42 -7.40 -8.97
C VAL A 18 -17.67 -8.55 -8.00
N ILE A 19 -18.60 -9.43 -8.32
CA ILE A 19 -19.00 -10.56 -7.47
C ILE A 19 -18.61 -11.89 -8.10
N SER A 20 -18.67 -11.95 -9.43
CA SER A 20 -18.33 -13.12 -10.24
C SER A 20 -17.33 -12.75 -11.36
N PRO A 21 -16.65 -13.75 -11.95
CA PRO A 21 -15.78 -13.50 -13.11
C PRO A 21 -16.49 -12.81 -14.29
N ASN A 22 -17.79 -13.03 -14.45
CA ASN A 22 -18.59 -12.39 -15.49
C ASN A 22 -18.73 -10.88 -15.27
N ASP A 23 -18.59 -10.38 -14.03
CA ASP A 23 -18.69 -8.95 -13.73
C ASP A 23 -17.40 -8.19 -14.07
N MET A 24 -16.33 -8.88 -14.48
CA MET A 24 -15.03 -8.25 -14.75
C MET A 24 -15.08 -7.18 -15.84
N HIS A 25 -15.95 -7.36 -16.85
CA HIS A 25 -16.14 -6.34 -17.87
C HIS A 25 -16.68 -5.02 -17.27
N LEU A 26 -17.57 -5.09 -16.28
CA LEU A 26 -18.09 -3.91 -15.57
C LEU A 26 -16.97 -3.12 -14.88
N TRP A 27 -15.94 -3.81 -14.40
CA TRP A 27 -14.76 -3.18 -13.83
C TRP A 27 -13.89 -2.53 -14.90
N LEU A 28 -13.52 -3.28 -15.94
CA LEU A 28 -12.63 -2.81 -17.01
C LEU A 28 -13.19 -1.59 -17.76
N ASP A 29 -14.51 -1.54 -17.94
CA ASP A 29 -15.19 -0.43 -18.62
C ASP A 29 -15.51 0.74 -17.68
N SER A 30 -15.22 0.61 -16.38
CA SER A 30 -15.60 1.63 -15.39
C SER A 30 -14.66 2.85 -15.39
N GLN A 31 -15.21 4.00 -15.02
CA GLN A 31 -14.41 5.20 -14.74
C GLN A 31 -13.43 4.98 -13.57
N ALA A 32 -13.77 4.12 -12.61
CA ALA A 32 -12.91 3.80 -11.48
C ALA A 32 -11.62 3.10 -11.94
N TYR A 33 -11.72 2.16 -12.88
CA TYR A 33 -10.55 1.51 -13.47
C TYR A 33 -9.68 2.51 -14.24
N VAL A 34 -10.29 3.35 -15.08
CA VAL A 34 -9.55 4.38 -15.85
C VAL A 34 -8.81 5.34 -14.92
N ASP A 35 -9.49 5.84 -13.89
CA ASP A 35 -8.90 6.76 -12.90
C ASP A 35 -7.77 6.09 -12.11
N TYR A 36 -7.96 4.83 -11.72
CA TYR A 36 -6.96 4.04 -11.01
C TYR A 36 -5.71 3.79 -11.84
N MET A 37 -5.86 3.30 -13.08
CA MET A 37 -4.73 3.04 -13.96
C MET A 37 -3.98 4.33 -14.29
N ARG A 38 -4.69 5.45 -14.47
CA ARG A 38 -4.06 6.77 -14.65
C ARG A 38 -3.26 7.17 -13.41
N PHE A 39 -3.83 7.02 -12.23
CA PHE A 39 -3.17 7.37 -10.97
C PHE A 39 -1.93 6.52 -10.71
N VAL A 40 -2.00 5.21 -10.87
CA VAL A 40 -0.84 4.31 -10.73
C VAL A 40 0.27 4.69 -11.73
N ARG A 41 -0.10 5.03 -12.97
CA ARG A 41 0.87 5.52 -13.97
C ARG A 41 1.53 6.82 -13.54
N GLU A 42 0.75 7.77 -13.02
CA GLU A 42 1.26 9.07 -12.54
C GLU A 42 2.26 8.87 -11.38
N LEU A 43 1.89 8.02 -10.40
CA LEU A 43 2.79 7.63 -9.31
C LEU A 43 4.07 7.00 -9.85
N ASN A 44 3.95 6.03 -10.77
CA ASN A 44 5.09 5.33 -11.34
C ASN A 44 6.05 6.27 -12.11
N CYS A 45 5.50 7.20 -12.90
CA CYS A 45 6.30 8.19 -13.61
C CYS A 45 6.97 9.18 -12.65
N SER A 46 6.33 9.53 -11.54
CA SER A 46 6.83 10.53 -10.59
C SER A 46 8.11 10.12 -9.86
N VAL A 47 8.38 8.81 -9.74
CA VAL A 47 9.56 8.26 -9.05
C VAL A 47 10.66 7.78 -10.00
N LYS A 48 10.51 8.06 -11.30
CA LYS A 48 11.45 7.59 -12.31
C LYS A 48 12.85 8.13 -12.05
N GLY A 49 13.82 7.24 -11.84
CA GLY A 49 15.22 7.61 -11.60
C GLY A 49 15.50 8.30 -10.27
N LEU A 50 14.57 8.27 -9.31
CA LEU A 50 14.73 8.89 -7.99
C LEU A 50 15.10 7.87 -6.92
N LEU A 51 16.01 8.24 -6.02
CA LEU A 51 16.29 7.50 -4.79
C LEU A 51 15.23 7.79 -3.73
N MET A 52 15.13 6.92 -2.71
CA MET A 52 14.33 7.20 -1.51
C MET A 52 14.76 8.51 -0.83
N SER A 53 16.06 8.82 -0.87
CA SER A 53 16.67 10.03 -0.29
C SER A 53 16.35 11.32 -1.07
N ASP A 54 15.98 11.22 -2.35
CA ASP A 54 15.59 12.36 -3.18
C ASP A 54 14.17 12.85 -2.85
N CYS A 55 13.46 12.19 -1.92
CA CYS A 55 12.08 12.51 -1.63
C CYS A 55 11.93 13.94 -1.06
N PRO A 56 11.10 14.80 -1.68
CA PRO A 56 10.79 16.12 -1.17
C PRO A 56 10.24 16.10 0.27
N PRO A 57 10.38 17.20 1.03
CA PRO A 57 9.86 17.29 2.39
C PRO A 57 8.34 17.08 2.45
N ALA A 58 7.88 16.40 3.50
CA ALA A 58 6.46 16.20 3.77
C ALA A 58 5.80 17.51 4.24
N ASN A 59 4.73 17.92 3.57
CA ASN A 59 3.84 18.97 4.05
C ASN A 59 2.87 18.43 5.11
N GLU A 60 1.99 19.28 5.65
CA GLU A 60 1.05 18.90 6.71
C GLU A 60 0.07 17.79 6.28
N ASN A 61 -0.37 17.78 5.03
CA ASN A 61 -1.28 16.77 4.51
C ASN A 61 -0.63 15.37 4.48
N VAL A 62 0.64 15.31 4.08
CA VAL A 62 1.45 14.08 4.10
C VAL A 62 1.70 13.66 5.56
N LYS A 63 2.09 14.59 6.43
CA LYS A 63 2.32 14.31 7.86
C LYS A 63 1.07 13.74 8.54
N GLY A 64 -0.13 14.22 8.18
CA GLY A 64 -1.39 13.68 8.67
C GLY A 64 -1.55 12.18 8.38
N ILE A 65 -1.29 11.76 7.15
CA ILE A 65 -1.35 10.34 6.77
C ILE A 65 -0.24 9.53 7.47
N LEU A 66 0.97 10.08 7.56
CA LEU A 66 2.07 9.43 8.27
C LEU A 66 1.81 9.27 9.77
N GLU A 67 1.10 10.20 10.40
CA GLU A 67 0.69 10.06 11.80
C GLU A 67 -0.33 8.92 11.97
N VAL A 68 -1.27 8.77 11.02
CA VAL A 68 -2.16 7.59 11.01
C VAL A 68 -1.33 6.30 10.92
N MET A 69 -0.36 6.21 10.01
CA MET A 69 0.52 5.02 9.91
C MET A 69 1.28 4.75 11.21
N LYS A 70 1.77 5.80 11.87
CA LYS A 70 2.46 5.71 13.15
C LYS A 70 1.55 5.20 14.28
N ILE A 71 0.30 5.66 14.35
CA ILE A 71 -0.69 5.16 15.32
C ILE A 71 -0.99 3.67 15.04
N LEU A 72 -1.20 3.30 13.78
CA LEU A 72 -1.43 1.90 13.40
C LEU A 72 -0.25 0.99 13.73
N HIS A 73 0.99 1.51 13.62
CA HIS A 73 2.19 0.84 14.09
C HIS A 73 2.19 0.63 15.60
N SER A 74 1.83 1.65 16.42
CA SER A 74 1.83 1.51 17.88
C SER A 74 0.84 0.46 18.37
N TRP A 75 -0.28 0.29 17.67
CA TRP A 75 -1.24 -0.76 18.02
C TRP A 75 -0.67 -2.17 17.88
N ILE A 76 0.35 -2.39 17.04
CA ILE A 76 1.03 -3.69 16.95
C ILE A 76 1.80 -3.97 18.24
N ASP A 77 2.42 -2.94 18.84
CA ASP A 77 3.11 -3.03 20.13
C ASP A 77 2.12 -3.25 21.29
N GLU A 78 0.96 -2.59 21.22
CA GLU A 78 -0.08 -2.67 22.25
C GLU A 78 -0.87 -3.99 22.25
N ILE A 79 -0.88 -4.70 21.11
CA ILE A 79 -1.70 -5.91 20.92
C ILE A 79 -0.76 -7.12 20.79
N PRO A 80 -0.41 -7.77 21.91
CA PRO A 80 0.49 -8.91 21.91
C PRO A 80 -0.13 -10.11 21.19
N LEU A 81 0.73 -11.05 20.80
CA LEU A 81 0.30 -12.30 20.18
C LEU A 81 -0.61 -13.08 21.12
N ALA A 82 -1.71 -13.61 20.56
CA ALA A 82 -2.54 -14.55 21.29
C ALA A 82 -1.75 -15.85 21.51
N PRO A 83 -1.95 -16.56 22.64
CA PRO A 83 -1.31 -17.84 22.90
C PRO A 83 -1.47 -18.79 21.71
N GLU A 84 -0.36 -19.34 21.22
CA GLU A 84 -0.33 -20.12 19.99
C GLU A 84 -1.15 -21.40 20.13
N THR A 85 -2.31 -21.45 19.49
CA THR A 85 -3.09 -22.69 19.32
C THR A 85 -3.15 -23.16 17.87
N ALA A 86 -2.66 -22.36 16.91
CA ALA A 86 -2.81 -22.60 15.47
C ALA A 86 -1.48 -22.41 14.73
N ARG A 87 -1.28 -23.23 13.69
CA ARG A 87 -0.09 -23.20 12.82
C ARG A 87 -0.06 -21.98 11.88
N PHE A 88 -1.22 -21.41 11.58
CA PHE A 88 -1.40 -20.32 10.61
C PHE A 88 -2.19 -19.17 11.25
N GLY A 89 -1.84 -17.92 10.93
CA GLY A 89 -2.57 -16.71 11.32
C GLY A 89 -2.78 -16.52 12.82
N ASN A 90 -2.08 -15.57 13.45
CA ASN A 90 -2.30 -15.26 14.86
C ASN A 90 -3.63 -14.51 15.05
N LYS A 91 -4.51 -15.04 15.91
CA LYS A 91 -5.83 -14.46 16.19
C LYS A 91 -5.79 -13.03 16.76
N ALA A 92 -4.67 -12.60 17.33
CA ALA A 92 -4.49 -11.21 17.79
C ALA A 92 -4.68 -10.20 16.64
N PHE A 93 -4.45 -10.59 15.39
CA PHE A 93 -4.74 -9.73 14.24
C PHE A 93 -6.21 -9.32 14.16
N ARG A 94 -7.14 -10.16 14.61
CA ARG A 94 -8.58 -9.80 14.66
C ARG A 94 -8.83 -8.62 15.59
N ILE A 95 -8.09 -8.55 16.69
CA ILE A 95 -8.19 -7.46 17.67
C ILE A 95 -7.64 -6.19 17.03
N TRP A 96 -6.46 -6.27 16.40
CA TRP A 96 -5.86 -5.14 15.69
C TRP A 96 -6.77 -4.61 14.57
N HIS A 97 -7.33 -5.52 13.75
CA HIS A 97 -8.19 -5.17 12.63
C HIS A 97 -9.54 -4.60 13.08
N SER A 98 -10.16 -5.18 14.12
CA SER A 98 -11.40 -4.63 14.70
C SER A 98 -11.18 -3.22 15.27
N ARG A 99 -10.04 -3.00 15.94
CA ARG A 99 -9.67 -1.67 16.44
C ARG A 99 -9.54 -0.65 15.31
N LEU A 100 -8.98 -1.05 14.17
CA LEU A 100 -8.95 -0.22 12.96
C LEU A 100 -10.36 0.11 12.47
N GLU A 101 -11.26 -0.87 12.35
CA GLU A 101 -12.63 -0.64 11.86
C GLU A 101 -13.43 0.32 12.76
N GLU A 102 -13.26 0.20 14.08
CA GLU A 102 -13.90 1.05 15.09
C GLU A 102 -13.36 2.48 15.07
N ASN A 103 -12.05 2.66 14.87
CA ASN A 103 -11.37 3.96 14.99
C ASN A 103 -11.12 4.67 13.64
N ALA A 104 -11.34 4.01 12.50
CA ALA A 104 -11.02 4.55 11.18
C ALA A 104 -11.67 5.91 10.89
N GLU A 105 -12.93 6.10 11.29
CA GLU A 105 -13.61 7.40 11.13
C GLU A 105 -12.91 8.50 11.94
N SER A 106 -12.55 8.22 13.21
CA SER A 106 -11.85 9.18 14.06
C SER A 106 -10.47 9.52 13.48
N LEU A 107 -9.71 8.52 13.05
CA LEU A 107 -8.37 8.70 12.46
C LEU A 107 -8.43 9.60 11.22
N ILE A 108 -9.37 9.35 10.30
CA ILE A 108 -9.55 10.18 9.10
C ILE A 108 -9.93 11.61 9.49
N ARG A 109 -10.87 11.79 10.42
CA ARG A 109 -11.35 13.11 10.86
C ARG A 109 -10.28 13.95 11.56
N GLN A 110 -9.45 13.30 12.37
CA GLN A 110 -8.44 13.97 13.18
C GLN A 110 -7.22 14.36 12.36
N HIS A 111 -6.75 13.48 11.47
CA HIS A 111 -5.45 13.64 10.83
C HIS A 111 -5.48 13.95 9.34
N ILE A 112 -6.59 13.69 8.64
CA ILE A 112 -6.64 13.78 7.18
C ILE A 112 -7.65 14.83 6.74
N LEU A 113 -8.95 14.61 6.98
CA LEU A 113 -9.98 15.57 6.56
C LEU A 113 -11.22 15.49 7.43
N LYS A 114 -11.86 16.64 7.63
CA LYS A 114 -13.04 16.78 8.49
C LYS A 114 -14.38 16.57 7.76
N LYS A 115 -14.38 16.59 6.42
CA LYS A 115 -15.60 16.55 5.60
C LYS A 115 -16.28 15.16 5.69
N THR A 116 -17.36 15.07 6.47
CA THR A 116 -18.11 13.83 6.77
C THR A 116 -18.42 12.96 5.54
N ILE A 117 -18.85 13.56 4.42
CA ILE A 117 -19.17 12.80 3.20
C ILE A 117 -17.95 12.03 2.67
N LEU A 118 -16.77 12.65 2.71
CA LEU A 118 -15.53 12.02 2.26
C LEU A 118 -15.04 10.96 3.25
N VAL A 119 -15.33 11.11 4.55
CA VAL A 119 -15.00 10.09 5.56
C VAL A 119 -15.74 8.78 5.25
N ASN A 120 -17.01 8.86 4.87
CA ASN A 120 -17.81 7.68 4.50
C ASN A 120 -17.27 6.96 3.26
N GLU A 121 -16.73 7.72 2.29
CA GLU A 121 -16.09 7.17 1.10
C GLU A 121 -14.74 6.53 1.43
N LEU A 122 -13.91 7.20 2.23
CA LEU A 122 -12.54 6.79 2.52
C LEU A 122 -12.44 5.62 3.49
N LYS A 123 -13.36 5.54 4.47
CA LYS A 123 -13.30 4.55 5.54
C LYS A 123 -13.17 3.11 5.01
N PRO A 124 -14.02 2.64 4.06
CA PRO A 124 -13.91 1.27 3.57
C PRO A 124 -12.59 0.97 2.84
N TYR A 125 -12.03 1.95 2.12
CA TYR A 125 -10.72 1.77 1.47
C TYR A 125 -9.60 1.65 2.51
N LEU A 126 -9.61 2.51 3.54
CA LEU A 126 -8.61 2.46 4.61
C LEU A 126 -8.69 1.15 5.41
N THR A 127 -9.88 0.72 5.83
CA THR A 127 -10.04 -0.51 6.63
C THR A 127 -9.70 -1.77 5.84
N ASN A 128 -9.95 -1.78 4.53
CA ASN A 128 -9.57 -2.89 3.64
C ASN A 128 -8.10 -2.83 3.19
N SER A 129 -7.31 -1.82 3.58
CA SER A 129 -5.92 -1.68 3.12
C SER A 129 -4.93 -2.63 3.79
N PHE A 130 -5.28 -3.25 4.93
CA PHE A 130 -4.32 -3.92 5.81
C PHE A 130 -4.57 -5.41 6.03
N GLY A 131 -5.39 -6.03 5.17
CA GLY A 131 -5.75 -7.46 5.26
C GLY A 131 -7.20 -7.70 5.67
N ASN A 132 -7.54 -8.96 5.93
CA ASN A 132 -8.88 -9.36 6.36
C ASN A 132 -8.85 -9.99 7.75
N GLY A 133 -9.52 -9.39 8.74
CA GLY A 133 -9.53 -9.91 10.11
C GLY A 133 -10.08 -11.34 10.24
N THR A 134 -11.10 -11.71 9.46
CA THR A 134 -11.69 -13.06 9.54
C THR A 134 -10.74 -14.14 9.04
N ARG A 135 -10.20 -13.95 7.82
CA ARG A 135 -9.30 -14.89 7.15
C ARG A 135 -7.85 -14.80 7.67
N ILE A 136 -7.48 -13.70 8.32
CA ILE A 136 -6.11 -13.43 8.80
C ILE A 136 -5.12 -13.50 7.63
N ASP A 137 -5.51 -12.88 6.52
CA ASP A 137 -4.74 -12.85 5.28
C ASP A 137 -4.50 -11.42 4.78
N TYR A 138 -3.51 -11.29 3.91
CA TYR A 138 -3.19 -10.05 3.19
C TYR A 138 -2.73 -10.40 1.77
N GLY A 139 -2.94 -9.51 0.81
CA GLY A 139 -2.48 -9.68 -0.57
C GLY A 139 -2.71 -8.42 -1.40
N THR A 140 -2.47 -8.53 -2.70
CA THR A 140 -2.47 -7.40 -3.65
C THR A 140 -3.81 -6.64 -3.72
N GLY A 141 -4.95 -7.30 -3.44
CA GLY A 141 -6.24 -6.61 -3.35
C GLY A 141 -6.32 -5.58 -2.20
N HIS A 142 -5.60 -5.83 -1.10
CA HIS A 142 -5.49 -4.89 0.01
C HIS A 142 -4.56 -3.72 -0.34
N GLU A 143 -3.46 -4.00 -1.06
CA GLU A 143 -2.58 -2.97 -1.64
C GLU A 143 -3.35 -2.04 -2.60
N VAL A 144 -4.18 -2.60 -3.49
CA VAL A 144 -5.06 -1.83 -4.37
C VAL A 144 -6.02 -0.96 -3.56
N SER A 145 -6.56 -1.48 -2.44
CA SER A 145 -7.45 -0.71 -1.57
C SER A 145 -6.76 0.52 -0.97
N PHE A 146 -5.48 0.40 -0.61
CA PHE A 146 -4.69 1.53 -0.14
C PHE A 146 -4.43 2.57 -1.23
N LEU A 147 -4.10 2.12 -2.45
CA LEU A 147 -3.93 3.03 -3.59
C LEU A 147 -5.26 3.71 -3.98
N MET A 148 -6.40 3.03 -3.84
CA MET A 148 -7.72 3.64 -4.01
C MET A 148 -8.02 4.70 -2.95
N PHE A 149 -7.61 4.46 -1.70
CA PHE A 149 -7.69 5.47 -0.64
C PHE A 149 -6.91 6.74 -1.01
N LEU A 150 -5.67 6.59 -1.50
CA LEU A 150 -4.88 7.73 -1.98
C LEU A 150 -5.48 8.40 -3.22
N LEU A 151 -6.04 7.62 -4.15
CA LEU A 151 -6.73 8.13 -5.33
C LEU A 151 -7.93 9.00 -4.94
N CYS A 152 -8.72 8.58 -3.95
CA CYS A 152 -9.86 9.36 -3.47
C CYS A 152 -9.41 10.72 -2.93
N LEU A 153 -8.32 10.75 -2.15
CA LEU A 153 -7.70 11.98 -1.65
C LEU A 153 -7.15 12.86 -2.79
N TRP A 154 -6.49 12.26 -3.77
CA TRP A 154 -6.00 12.97 -4.95
C TRP A 154 -7.13 13.62 -5.75
N LYS A 155 -8.25 12.92 -5.95
CA LYS A 155 -9.42 13.42 -6.69
C LYS A 155 -10.13 14.60 -6.02
N VAL A 156 -9.96 14.78 -4.71
CA VAL A 156 -10.54 15.91 -3.98
C VAL A 156 -9.56 17.07 -3.77
N GLY A 157 -8.38 17.01 -4.38
CA GLY A 157 -7.34 18.04 -4.28
C GLY A 157 -6.57 18.03 -2.96
N TYR A 158 -6.61 16.94 -2.19
CA TYR A 158 -5.89 16.85 -0.92
C TYR A 158 -4.37 16.96 -1.10
N PHE A 159 -3.85 16.64 -2.28
CA PHE A 159 -2.43 16.64 -2.59
C PHE A 159 -2.00 17.78 -3.55
N ASP A 160 -2.83 18.81 -3.75
CA ASP A 160 -2.54 19.87 -4.74
C ASP A 160 -1.19 20.57 -4.50
N ASP A 161 -0.83 20.80 -3.23
CA ASP A 161 0.47 21.38 -2.83
C ASP A 161 1.53 20.32 -2.48
N THR A 162 1.41 19.11 -3.04
CA THR A 162 2.28 17.96 -2.74
C THR A 162 2.89 17.42 -4.02
N SER A 163 4.22 17.23 -4.04
CA SER A 163 4.85 16.51 -5.14
C SER A 163 4.37 15.06 -5.16
N THR A 164 3.91 14.59 -6.33
CA THR A 164 3.40 13.22 -6.51
C THR A 164 4.40 12.15 -6.07
N ALA A 165 5.71 12.39 -6.22
CA ALA A 165 6.75 11.46 -5.78
C ALA A 165 6.68 11.15 -4.27
N VAL A 166 6.22 12.12 -3.44
CA VAL A 166 6.09 11.95 -1.98
C VAL A 166 5.04 10.88 -1.62
N LEU A 167 4.00 10.71 -2.45
CA LEU A 167 2.99 9.69 -2.23
C LEU A 167 3.59 8.29 -2.31
N VAL A 168 4.61 8.08 -3.15
CA VAL A 168 5.31 6.81 -3.26
C VAL A 168 6.45 6.72 -2.24
N LEU A 169 7.38 7.66 -2.27
CA LEU A 169 8.64 7.59 -1.52
C LEU A 169 8.47 7.80 0.00
N ARG A 170 7.33 8.31 0.48
CA ARG A 170 7.02 8.42 1.91
C ARG A 170 5.76 7.68 2.32
N ILE A 171 4.62 8.02 1.72
CA ILE A 171 3.33 7.48 2.18
C ILE A 171 3.25 5.98 1.87
N PHE A 172 3.54 5.58 0.62
CA PHE A 172 3.49 4.18 0.22
C PHE A 172 4.61 3.36 0.89
N ASP A 173 5.82 3.91 1.03
CA ASP A 173 6.89 3.27 1.81
C ASP A 173 6.48 3.01 3.28
N ALA A 174 5.89 4.00 3.97
CA ALA A 174 5.38 3.82 5.33
C ALA A 174 4.28 2.76 5.40
N TYR A 175 3.39 2.71 4.40
CA TYR A 175 2.38 1.68 4.26
C TYR A 175 3.00 0.27 4.13
N ILE A 176 3.98 0.10 3.25
CA ILE A 176 4.64 -1.19 3.05
C ILE A 176 5.37 -1.66 4.31
N LYS A 177 6.04 -0.75 5.02
CA LYS A 177 6.68 -1.04 6.32
C LYS A 177 5.65 -1.51 7.36
N LEU A 178 4.47 -0.89 7.41
CA LEU A 178 3.37 -1.32 8.28
C LEU A 178 2.84 -2.70 7.88
N CYS A 179 2.56 -2.94 6.60
CA CYS A 179 2.08 -4.22 6.12
C CYS A 179 3.06 -5.36 6.41
N ARG A 180 4.36 -5.17 6.18
CA ARG A 180 5.39 -6.18 6.51
C ARG A 180 5.46 -6.45 8.00
N ARG A 181 5.31 -5.43 8.83
CA ARG A 181 5.27 -5.61 10.28
C ARG A 181 4.05 -6.43 10.70
N LEU A 182 2.87 -6.16 10.14
CA LEU A 182 1.66 -6.95 10.38
C LEU A 182 1.83 -8.40 9.94
N GLN A 183 2.37 -8.62 8.72
CA GLN A 183 2.63 -9.94 8.15
C GLN A 183 3.55 -10.76 9.05
N MET A 184 4.68 -10.19 9.48
CA MET A 184 5.66 -10.88 10.32
C MET A 184 5.18 -11.08 11.76
N THR A 185 4.57 -10.07 12.37
CA THR A 185 4.10 -10.17 13.76
C THR A 185 2.94 -11.16 13.87
N TYR A 186 1.89 -11.00 13.04
CA TYR A 186 0.69 -11.82 13.15
C TYR A 186 0.69 -13.05 12.25
N LYS A 187 1.78 -13.35 11.54
CA LYS A 187 1.89 -14.52 10.64
C LYS A 187 0.72 -14.59 9.66
N LEU A 188 0.42 -13.48 9.00
CA LEU A 188 -0.70 -13.39 8.05
C LEU A 188 -0.50 -14.37 6.90
N GLU A 189 -1.58 -14.90 6.35
CA GLU A 189 -1.51 -15.79 5.19
C GLU A 189 -1.53 -14.99 3.87
N PRO A 190 -0.83 -15.44 2.82
CA PRO A 190 -0.94 -14.85 1.48
C PRO A 190 -2.35 -15.02 0.90
N ALA A 191 -3.02 -13.91 0.58
CA ALA A 191 -4.34 -13.91 -0.02
C ALA A 191 -4.24 -14.06 -1.54
N GLY A 192 -4.62 -15.23 -2.06
CA GLY A 192 -4.70 -15.48 -3.50
C GLY A 192 -3.34 -15.70 -4.18
N SER A 193 -2.33 -16.19 -3.45
CA SER A 193 -1.03 -16.51 -4.05
C SER A 193 -1.15 -17.64 -5.08
N HIS A 194 -0.51 -17.47 -6.24
CA HIS A 194 -0.38 -18.52 -7.27
C HIS A 194 0.90 -19.36 -7.07
N GLY A 195 1.49 -19.35 -5.87
CA GLY A 195 2.72 -20.05 -5.53
C GLY A 195 3.91 -19.55 -6.35
N ALA A 196 4.65 -20.47 -6.98
CA ALA A 196 5.90 -20.19 -7.69
C ALA A 196 5.81 -19.26 -8.91
N TRP A 197 4.61 -18.82 -9.29
CA TRP A 197 4.38 -17.93 -10.44
C TRP A 197 4.13 -16.47 -10.05
N CYS A 198 4.12 -16.16 -8.75
CA CYS A 198 3.98 -14.81 -8.24
C CYS A 198 5.36 -14.17 -8.00
N LEU A 199 5.45 -12.86 -8.23
CA LEU A 199 6.65 -12.07 -7.97
C LEU A 199 6.96 -11.97 -6.46
N ASP A 200 5.91 -11.90 -5.65
CA ASP A 200 5.92 -11.87 -4.19
C ASP A 200 4.58 -12.40 -3.66
N ASP A 201 4.57 -12.90 -2.43
CA ASP A 201 3.38 -13.49 -1.81
C ASP A 201 2.30 -12.44 -1.47
N TYR A 202 2.68 -11.18 -1.28
CA TYR A 202 1.81 -10.15 -0.72
C TYR A 202 1.66 -8.89 -1.59
N GLN A 203 2.75 -8.41 -2.18
CA GLN A 203 2.85 -7.08 -2.79
C GLN A 203 3.11 -7.14 -4.29
N PHE A 204 2.74 -6.09 -5.01
CA PHE A 204 3.06 -5.93 -6.43
C PHE A 204 3.58 -4.54 -6.75
N CYS A 205 2.89 -3.50 -6.27
CA CYS A 205 3.21 -2.11 -6.61
C CYS A 205 4.61 -1.63 -6.17
N PRO A 206 5.22 -2.12 -5.06
CA PRO A 206 6.60 -1.79 -4.72
C PRO A 206 7.61 -2.19 -5.80
N PHE A 207 7.39 -3.30 -6.49
CA PHE A 207 8.23 -3.72 -7.60
C PHE A 207 7.99 -2.85 -8.83
N LEU A 208 6.73 -2.49 -9.10
CA LEU A 208 6.40 -1.57 -10.18
C LEU A 208 7.11 -0.22 -9.98
N PHE A 209 6.90 0.44 -8.84
CA PHE A 209 7.49 1.74 -8.55
C PHE A 209 9.00 1.65 -8.38
N GLY A 210 9.50 0.63 -7.69
CA GLY A 210 10.93 0.41 -7.52
C GLY A 210 11.66 0.15 -8.84
N SER A 211 11.03 -0.52 -9.80
CA SER A 211 11.62 -0.68 -11.14
C SER A 211 11.72 0.65 -11.88
N SER A 212 10.77 1.58 -11.66
CA SER A 212 10.83 2.93 -12.22
C SER A 212 11.98 3.75 -11.61
N GLN A 213 12.24 3.60 -10.30
CA GLN A 213 13.39 4.23 -9.64
C GLN A 213 14.73 3.82 -10.28
N LEU A 214 14.84 2.59 -10.78
CA LEU A 214 16.05 2.07 -11.42
C LEU A 214 16.24 2.54 -12.88
N ILE A 215 15.24 3.20 -13.49
CA ILE A 215 15.37 3.64 -14.88
C ILE A 215 16.42 4.75 -14.98
N GLY A 216 17.38 4.56 -15.89
CA GLY A 216 18.48 5.51 -16.13
C GLY A 216 19.71 5.21 -15.30
N ASN A 217 19.68 4.19 -14.43
CA ASN A 217 20.85 3.74 -13.71
C ASN A 217 21.66 2.76 -14.58
N SER A 218 22.87 3.17 -14.99
CA SER A 218 23.79 2.34 -15.78
C SER A 218 24.50 1.25 -14.97
N ASP A 219 24.49 1.37 -13.64
CA ASP A 219 25.31 0.56 -12.75
C ASP A 219 24.59 -0.73 -12.31
N PHE A 220 23.25 -0.75 -12.43
CA PHE A 220 22.44 -1.94 -12.14
C PHE A 220 22.00 -2.65 -13.41
N LEU A 221 22.55 -3.84 -13.60
CA LEU A 221 22.01 -4.80 -14.55
C LEU A 221 20.97 -5.69 -13.85
N PRO A 222 20.00 -6.28 -14.56
CA PRO A 222 19.06 -7.23 -13.97
C PRO A 222 19.74 -8.35 -13.16
N ARG A 223 20.93 -8.80 -13.58
CA ARG A 223 21.73 -9.80 -12.84
C ARG A 223 22.14 -9.35 -11.43
N SER A 224 22.27 -8.05 -11.20
CA SER A 224 22.69 -7.49 -9.90
C SER A 224 21.61 -7.66 -8.83
N LEU A 225 20.36 -7.93 -9.23
CA LEU A 225 19.25 -8.27 -8.33
C LEU A 225 19.43 -9.62 -7.63
N CYS A 226 20.43 -10.39 -8.02
CA CYS A 226 20.79 -11.67 -7.44
C CYS A 226 21.95 -11.59 -6.45
N GLU A 227 22.63 -10.46 -6.38
CA GLU A 227 23.86 -10.30 -5.59
C GLU A 227 23.49 -9.79 -4.18
N PRO A 228 23.60 -10.60 -3.11
CA PRO A 228 23.09 -10.23 -1.79
C PRO A 228 23.74 -8.96 -1.22
N ASP A 229 25.02 -8.75 -1.52
CA ASP A 229 25.76 -7.56 -1.07
C ASP A 229 25.26 -6.28 -1.75
N ILE A 230 24.90 -6.36 -3.03
CA ILE A 230 24.29 -5.25 -3.77
C ILE A 230 22.91 -4.95 -3.19
N ILE A 231 22.08 -5.98 -3.02
CA ILE A 231 20.73 -5.85 -2.46
C ILE A 231 20.79 -5.15 -1.09
N ARG A 232 21.63 -5.65 -0.17
CA ARG A 232 21.77 -5.07 1.17
C ARG A 232 22.26 -3.62 1.13
N ARG A 233 23.22 -3.33 0.27
CA ARG A 233 23.80 -1.98 0.15
C ARG A 233 22.79 -0.93 -0.32
N TYR A 234 21.89 -1.32 -1.22
CA TYR A 234 20.96 -0.40 -1.89
C TYR A 234 19.50 -0.55 -1.45
N ALA A 235 19.23 -1.39 -0.45
CA ALA A 235 17.89 -1.62 0.08
C ALA A 235 17.25 -0.36 0.69
N ASP A 236 18.03 0.57 1.21
CA ASP A 236 17.48 1.83 1.75
C ASP A 236 17.21 2.87 0.65
N ASP A 237 17.90 2.75 -0.49
CA ASP A 237 17.83 3.70 -1.60
C ASP A 237 16.74 3.37 -2.63
N TYR A 238 16.42 2.08 -2.80
CA TYR A 238 15.48 1.60 -3.81
C TYR A 238 14.43 0.68 -3.20
N MET A 239 13.16 1.01 -3.45
CA MET A 239 12.02 0.21 -2.98
C MET A 239 12.07 -1.23 -3.51
N PHE A 240 12.54 -1.43 -4.75
CA PHE A 240 12.70 -2.76 -5.34
C PHE A 240 13.69 -3.61 -4.53
N MET A 241 14.88 -3.06 -4.28
CA MET A 241 15.93 -3.76 -3.52
C MET A 241 15.47 -4.06 -2.10
N ASN A 242 14.72 -3.13 -1.49
CA ASN A 242 14.12 -3.33 -0.18
C ASN A 242 13.14 -4.52 -0.15
N CYS A 243 12.36 -4.72 -1.21
CA CYS A 243 11.46 -5.87 -1.35
C CYS A 243 12.23 -7.18 -1.49
N ILE A 244 13.25 -7.21 -2.35
CA ILE A 244 14.08 -8.41 -2.51
C ILE A 244 14.77 -8.76 -1.19
N LEU A 245 15.32 -7.77 -0.48
CA LEU A 245 15.92 -7.98 0.84
C LEU A 245 14.91 -8.61 1.81
N HIS A 246 13.67 -8.11 1.84
CA HIS A 246 12.62 -8.66 2.68
C HIS A 246 12.32 -10.13 2.34
N ILE A 247 12.15 -10.47 1.05
CA ILE A 247 11.92 -11.85 0.60
C ILE A 247 13.07 -12.76 1.03
N THR A 248 14.31 -12.34 0.80
CA THR A 248 15.50 -13.13 1.15
C THR A 248 15.63 -13.40 2.65
N ASN A 249 15.16 -12.47 3.50
CA ASN A 249 15.19 -12.63 4.95
C ASN A 249 14.07 -13.54 5.47
N VAL A 250 12.96 -13.69 4.74
CA VAL A 250 11.80 -14.48 5.18
C VAL A 250 11.90 -15.93 4.71
N LEU A 251 12.41 -16.18 3.51
CA LEU A 251 12.36 -17.51 2.89
C LEU A 251 13.58 -18.42 3.17
N ASP A 252 14.64 -17.94 3.82
CA ASP A 252 15.88 -18.72 4.09
C ASP A 252 16.41 -19.50 2.85
N PHE A 253 16.08 -19.07 1.62
CA PHE A 253 16.34 -19.80 0.39
C PHE A 253 17.13 -18.98 -0.63
N PHE A 254 18.02 -19.67 -1.34
CA PHE A 254 18.71 -19.18 -2.54
C PHE A 254 17.68 -18.61 -3.53
N PHE A 255 17.80 -17.33 -3.85
CA PHE A 255 17.05 -16.71 -4.94
C PHE A 255 17.45 -17.43 -6.24
N PHE A 256 16.51 -18.15 -6.87
CA PHE A 256 16.76 -18.74 -8.18
C PHE A 256 16.79 -17.61 -9.21
N CYS A 257 18.00 -17.20 -9.57
CA CYS A 257 18.23 -16.33 -10.71
C CYS A 257 17.94 -17.13 -11.97
N LEU A 258 16.76 -16.90 -12.56
CA LEU A 258 16.45 -17.33 -13.92
C LEU A 258 17.09 -16.36 -14.93
#